data_AF-A0A4Y7MH67-F1
#
_entry.id   AF-A0A4Y7MH67-F1
#
_cell.length_a   1.000
_cell.length_b   1.000
_cell.length_c   1.000
_cell.angle_alpha   90.00
_cell.angle_beta   90.00
_cell.angle_gamma   90.00
#
_symmetry.space_group_name_H-M   'P 1'
#
loop_
_entity.id
_entity.type
_entity.pdbx_description
1 polymer ?
#
loop_
_entity_poly.entity_id
_entity_poly.type
_entity_poly.pdbx_seq_one_letter_code
_entity_poly.pdbx_strand_id
1 'polypeptide(L)'
;MLERMRPVEHKLRYQIEKLLKIATTGKFESSDPLQFKANPDNLISKVGNSDSSEDEQREKKSGVYIPPKLVPMKYDGDETADQRSSKIAEKIRRHALSSSALQGLKEEFMDTPLEVVESTANASKMSVARERQERQEYEETYFTRLPFTRQERHSTRQQYSSKVLASELAGMGTLPEKKRKSQGGKKKGGFKKRRKN
;
A
#
# COMPACT_ATOMS: atom_id res chain seq x y z
N MET A 1 43.47 -50.26 -56.64
CA MET A 1 42.82 -50.29 -55.31
C MET A 1 42.97 -48.96 -54.55
N LEU A 2 44.12 -48.26 -54.58
CA LEU A 2 44.30 -46.99 -53.85
C LEU A 2 43.45 -45.80 -54.37
N GLU A 3 43.13 -45.74 -55.66
CA GLU A 3 42.37 -44.60 -56.21
C GLU A 3 40.93 -44.52 -55.67
N ARG A 4 40.35 -45.66 -55.24
CA ARG A 4 39.02 -45.73 -54.63
C ARG A 4 38.98 -45.25 -53.17
N MET A 5 40.14 -45.10 -52.52
CA MET A 5 40.22 -44.63 -51.12
C MET A 5 40.25 -43.10 -51.03
N ARG A 6 40.71 -42.41 -52.07
CA ARG A 6 40.85 -40.94 -52.09
C ARG A 6 39.54 -40.20 -51.74
N PRO A 7 38.35 -40.57 -52.26
CA PRO A 7 37.11 -39.86 -51.92
C PRO A 7 36.72 -40.00 -50.45
N VAL A 8 37.07 -41.12 -49.82
CA VAL A 8 36.80 -41.37 -48.39
C VAL A 8 37.76 -40.54 -47.54
N GLU A 9 39.03 -40.51 -47.90
CA GLU A 9 40.05 -39.67 -47.25
C GLU A 9 39.67 -38.18 -47.30
N HIS A 10 39.19 -37.67 -48.44
CA HIS A 10 38.78 -36.27 -48.57
C HIS A 10 37.59 -35.92 -47.65
N LYS A 11 36.64 -36.85 -47.46
CA LYS A 11 35.49 -36.65 -46.55
C LYS A 11 35.90 -36.70 -45.07
N LEU A 12 36.88 -37.54 -44.72
CA LEU A 12 37.35 -37.72 -43.34
C LEU A 12 38.41 -36.69 -42.94
N ARG A 13 39.10 -36.08 -43.91
CA ARG A 13 40.17 -35.11 -43.70
C ARG A 13 39.80 -34.02 -42.69
N TYR A 14 38.62 -33.40 -42.85
CA TYR A 14 38.15 -32.35 -41.96
C TYR A 14 37.97 -32.84 -40.50
N GLN A 15 37.41 -34.04 -40.31
CA GLN A 15 37.18 -34.59 -38.98
C GLN A 15 38.51 -34.94 -38.29
N ILE A 16 39.46 -35.48 -39.04
CA ILE A 16 40.80 -35.81 -38.56
C ILE A 16 41.55 -34.53 -38.18
N GLU A 17 41.59 -33.53 -39.07
CA GLU A 17 42.24 -32.24 -38.82
C GLU A 17 41.61 -31.51 -37.62
N LYS A 18 40.27 -31.56 -37.47
CA LYS A 18 39.55 -31.00 -36.32
C LYS A 18 39.93 -31.69 -35.01
N LEU A 19 39.93 -33.03 -34.96
CA LEU A 19 40.28 -33.78 -33.75
C LEU A 19 41.74 -33.57 -33.36
N LEU A 20 42.66 -33.51 -34.33
CA LEU A 20 44.06 -33.19 -34.10
C LEU A 20 44.25 -31.76 -33.55
N LYS A 21 43.53 -30.77 -34.10
CA LYS A 21 43.54 -29.39 -33.58
C LYS A 21 42.99 -29.29 -32.16
N ILE A 22 41.91 -30.00 -31.84
CA ILE A 22 41.35 -30.05 -30.48
C ILE A 22 42.33 -30.69 -29.51
N ALA A 23 42.96 -31.80 -29.89
CA ALA A 23 43.93 -32.50 -29.05
C ALA A 23 45.19 -31.65 -28.76
N THR A 24 45.60 -30.80 -29.71
CA THR A 24 46.79 -29.94 -29.56
C THR A 24 46.50 -28.62 -28.83
N THR A 25 45.36 -27.98 -29.10
CA THR A 25 45.05 -26.63 -28.57
C THR A 25 44.07 -26.64 -27.39
N GLY A 26 43.39 -27.77 -27.15
CA GLY A 26 42.38 -27.90 -26.10
C GLY A 26 41.14 -27.02 -26.29
N LYS A 27 41.02 -26.33 -27.44
CA LYS A 27 39.95 -25.37 -27.72
C LYS A 27 39.26 -25.70 -29.04
N PHE A 28 37.94 -25.54 -29.06
CA PHE A 28 37.14 -25.62 -30.27
C PHE A 28 37.30 -24.31 -31.06
N GLU A 29 37.64 -24.42 -32.34
CA GLU A 29 37.84 -23.26 -33.21
C GLU A 29 36.49 -22.61 -33.56
N SER A 30 36.33 -21.31 -33.35
CA SER A 30 35.03 -20.61 -33.47
C SER A 30 34.49 -20.49 -34.90
N SER A 31 35.25 -20.91 -35.91
CA SER A 31 34.91 -20.87 -37.34
C SER A 31 34.31 -22.18 -37.88
N ASP A 32 34.11 -23.18 -37.02
CA ASP A 32 33.61 -24.51 -37.41
C ASP A 32 32.07 -24.54 -37.57
N PRO A 33 31.56 -24.81 -38.79
CA PRO A 33 30.13 -24.79 -39.08
C PRO A 33 29.32 -25.90 -38.37
N LEU A 34 29.96 -26.93 -37.81
CA LEU A 34 29.30 -27.97 -37.02
C LEU A 34 29.11 -27.58 -35.54
N GLN A 35 29.68 -26.45 -35.09
CA GLN A 35 29.53 -25.97 -33.71
C GLN A 35 28.22 -25.23 -33.46
N PHE A 36 27.49 -24.87 -34.51
CA PHE A 36 26.16 -24.26 -34.42
C PHE A 36 25.11 -25.31 -34.00
N LYS A 37 25.23 -25.83 -32.78
CA LYS A 37 24.13 -26.50 -32.09
C LYS A 37 23.25 -25.44 -31.42
N ALA A 38 21.95 -25.70 -31.34
CA ALA A 38 21.11 -24.91 -30.43
C ALA A 38 21.69 -25.05 -29.02
N ASN A 39 21.99 -23.93 -28.37
CA ASN A 39 22.42 -23.93 -26.98
C ASN A 39 21.15 -23.81 -26.10
N PRO A 40 20.65 -24.91 -25.50
CA PRO A 40 19.43 -24.88 -24.72
C PRO A 40 19.55 -23.98 -23.49
N ASP A 41 20.77 -23.78 -22.96
CA ASP A 41 21.01 -22.90 -21.81
C ASP A 41 20.75 -21.42 -22.14
N ASN A 42 20.98 -21.00 -23.40
CA ASN A 42 20.66 -19.65 -23.89
C ASN A 42 19.15 -19.45 -24.10
N LEU A 43 18.39 -20.53 -24.24
CA LEU A 43 16.93 -20.48 -24.23
C LEU A 43 16.43 -20.43 -22.79
N ILE A 44 17.01 -21.23 -21.89
CA ILE A 44 16.58 -21.32 -20.49
C ILE A 44 16.67 -19.94 -19.80
N SER A 45 17.70 -19.12 -20.03
CA SER A 45 17.75 -17.77 -19.43
C SER A 45 16.65 -16.79 -19.90
N LYS A 46 15.97 -17.07 -21.02
CA LYS A 46 14.82 -16.27 -21.51
C LYS A 46 13.46 -16.95 -21.29
N VAL A 47 13.40 -18.28 -21.13
CA VAL A 47 12.15 -19.01 -20.84
C VAL A 47 12.02 -19.56 -19.42
N GLY A 48 13.05 -19.45 -18.58
CA GLY A 48 13.05 -19.93 -17.20
C GLY A 48 14.09 -19.20 -16.36
N ASN A 49 13.61 -18.29 -15.50
CA ASN A 49 14.37 -17.62 -14.44
C ASN A 49 15.05 -16.29 -14.82
N SER A 50 14.23 -15.26 -15.06
CA SER A 50 14.52 -13.91 -14.55
C SER A 50 13.84 -13.77 -13.18
N ASP A 51 14.23 -14.60 -12.23
CA ASP A 51 13.98 -14.37 -10.81
C ASP A 51 15.27 -14.62 -10.02
N SER A 52 15.57 -13.66 -9.14
CA SER A 52 16.79 -13.47 -8.35
C SER A 52 18.02 -13.00 -9.16
N SER A 53 18.47 -11.76 -9.10
CA SER A 53 18.58 -10.91 -7.90
C SER A 53 18.39 -9.44 -8.26
N GLU A 54 17.31 -8.83 -7.78
CA GLU A 54 17.23 -7.41 -7.45
C GLU A 54 15.94 -7.17 -6.66
N ASP A 55 16.04 -6.26 -5.69
CA ASP A 55 15.12 -6.04 -4.58
C ASP A 55 13.62 -6.22 -4.85
N GLU A 56 13.01 -6.88 -3.87
CA GLU A 56 11.60 -7.24 -3.77
C GLU A 56 10.64 -6.06 -4.01
N GLN A 57 10.01 -6.03 -5.20
CA GLN A 57 8.61 -5.61 -5.42
C GLN A 57 8.29 -5.53 -6.93
N ARG A 58 8.12 -6.66 -7.63
CA ARG A 58 7.43 -6.63 -8.93
C ARG A 58 6.41 -7.75 -9.07
N GLU A 59 5.18 -7.30 -9.26
CA GLU A 59 3.98 -8.11 -9.35
C GLU A 59 3.95 -9.02 -10.58
N LYS A 60 3.15 -10.08 -10.45
CA LYS A 60 2.80 -11.06 -11.48
C LYS A 60 2.33 -10.38 -12.76
N LYS A 61 3.16 -10.36 -13.80
CA LYS A 61 2.74 -9.92 -15.15
C LYS A 61 1.96 -11.04 -15.84
N SER A 62 0.65 -11.14 -15.60
CA SER A 62 -0.24 -11.68 -16.61
C SER A 62 -0.17 -10.77 -17.83
N GLY A 63 -0.08 -11.29 -19.06
CA GLY A 63 -0.04 -10.51 -20.31
C GLY A 63 -1.31 -9.70 -20.62
N VAL A 64 -2.15 -9.43 -19.62
CA VAL A 64 -3.38 -8.65 -19.71
C VAL A 64 -3.08 -7.25 -19.17
N TYR A 65 -3.26 -6.23 -20.00
CA TYR A 65 -3.12 -4.83 -19.60
C TYR A 65 -4.18 -4.47 -18.54
N ILE A 66 -3.73 -4.01 -17.37
CA ILE A 66 -4.60 -3.50 -16.32
C ILE A 66 -4.40 -1.98 -16.25
N PRO A 67 -5.41 -1.17 -16.66
CA PRO A 67 -5.30 0.27 -16.56
C PRO A 67 -5.23 0.72 -15.10
N PRO A 68 -4.48 1.81 -14.82
CA PRO A 68 -4.36 2.34 -13.46
C PRO A 68 -5.71 2.81 -12.93
N LYS A 69 -5.99 2.50 -11.65
CA LYS A 69 -7.17 3.01 -10.96
C LYS A 69 -6.88 4.40 -10.41
N LEU A 70 -7.39 5.43 -11.07
CA LEU A 70 -7.32 6.81 -10.58
C LEU A 70 -8.28 6.97 -9.40
N VAL A 71 -7.73 7.28 -8.23
CA VAL A 71 -8.51 7.66 -7.04
C VAL A 71 -8.46 9.18 -6.93
N PRO A 72 -9.59 9.86 -6.65
CA PRO A 72 -9.56 11.29 -6.40
C PRO A 72 -8.62 11.59 -5.22
N MET A 73 -7.53 12.30 -5.51
CA MET A 73 -6.64 12.85 -4.50
C MET A 73 -7.02 14.32 -4.30
N LYS A 74 -6.94 14.78 -3.04
CA LYS A 74 -7.10 16.20 -2.74
C LYS A 74 -5.95 16.96 -3.40
N TYR A 75 -6.26 18.02 -4.12
CA TYR A 75 -5.24 18.92 -4.65
C TYR A 75 -4.73 19.78 -3.50
N ASP A 76 -3.48 19.57 -3.09
CA ASP A 76 -2.85 20.30 -2.00
C ASP A 76 -2.40 21.72 -2.40
N GLY A 77 -2.75 22.21 -3.60
CA GLY A 77 -2.24 23.48 -4.13
C GLY A 77 -0.74 23.47 -4.43
N ASP A 78 -0.18 24.65 -4.71
CA ASP A 78 1.27 24.92 -4.77
C ASP A 78 1.90 25.00 -3.37
N GLU A 79 1.32 24.32 -2.38
CA GLU A 79 1.84 24.32 -1.02
C GLU A 79 3.13 23.51 -0.96
N THR A 80 4.20 24.16 -0.50
CA THR A 80 5.50 23.54 -0.25
C THR A 80 5.38 22.48 0.85
N ALA A 81 6.27 21.48 0.83
CA ALA A 81 6.27 20.41 1.84
C ALA A 81 6.36 20.97 3.27
N ASP A 82 7.10 22.06 3.45
CA ASP A 82 7.28 22.72 4.73
C ASP A 82 5.96 23.34 5.24
N GLN A 83 5.20 24.01 4.37
CA GLN A 83 3.89 24.58 4.71
C GLN A 83 2.88 23.50 5.09
N ARG A 84 2.92 22.32 4.45
CA ARG A 84 2.07 21.19 4.85
C ARG A 84 2.46 20.68 6.24
N SER A 85 3.76 20.59 6.53
CA SER A 85 4.25 20.15 7.82
C SER A 85 3.89 21.11 8.96
N SER A 86 3.97 22.43 8.71
CA SER A 86 3.60 23.45 9.70
C SER A 86 2.10 23.43 9.98
N LYS A 87 1.24 23.32 8.95
CA LYS A 87 -0.22 23.17 9.13
C LYS A 87 -0.60 21.94 9.95
N ILE A 88 0.09 20.82 9.73
CA ILE A 88 -0.12 19.60 10.53
C ILE A 88 0.31 19.86 11.98
N ALA A 89 1.47 20.49 12.20
CA ALA A 89 1.95 20.83 13.54
C ALA A 89 1.00 21.79 14.26
N GLU A 90 0.48 22.81 13.59
CA GLU A 90 -0.52 23.74 14.12
C GLU A 90 -1.82 23.04 14.47
N LYS A 91 -2.29 22.11 13.62
CA LYS A 91 -3.47 21.30 13.92
C LYS A 91 -3.28 20.43 15.16
N ILE A 92 -2.08 19.83 15.31
CA ILE A 92 -1.72 19.06 16.51
C ILE A 92 -1.69 19.97 17.73
N ARG A 93 -1.08 21.16 17.64
CA ARG A 93 -1.06 22.15 18.73
C ARG A 93 -2.46 22.58 19.12
N ARG A 94 -3.31 22.94 18.16
CA ARG A 94 -4.71 23.33 18.40
C ARG A 94 -5.47 22.19 19.07
N HIS A 95 -5.26 20.95 18.62
CA HIS A 95 -5.93 19.80 19.21
C HIS A 95 -5.45 19.50 20.64
N ALA A 96 -4.14 19.61 20.91
CA ALA A 96 -3.57 19.47 22.24
C ALA A 96 -4.11 20.56 23.19
N LEU A 97 -4.24 21.79 22.70
CA LEU A 97 -4.84 22.89 23.47
C LEU A 97 -6.35 22.71 23.70
N SER A 98 -7.05 22.07 22.75
CA SER A 98 -8.47 21.72 22.87
C SER A 98 -8.69 20.37 23.57
N SER A 99 -7.65 19.78 24.17
CA SER A 99 -7.80 18.52 24.89
C SER A 99 -8.67 18.73 26.13
N SER A 100 -9.45 17.71 26.49
CA SER A 100 -10.37 17.76 27.64
C SER A 100 -9.67 18.16 28.94
N ALA A 101 -8.42 17.73 29.15
CA ALA A 101 -7.61 18.08 30.32
C ALA A 101 -7.31 19.59 30.40
N LEU A 102 -6.88 20.21 29.30
CA LEU A 102 -6.59 21.65 29.30
C LEU A 102 -7.89 22.46 29.37
N GLN A 103 -8.95 22.01 28.70
CA GLN A 103 -10.25 22.69 28.81
C GLN A 103 -10.79 22.67 30.24
N GLY A 104 -10.67 21.55 30.96
CA GLY A 104 -11.03 21.46 32.38
C GLY A 104 -10.22 22.42 33.26
N LEU A 105 -8.90 22.52 33.05
CA LEU A 105 -8.07 23.51 33.75
C LEU A 105 -8.51 24.94 33.42
N LYS A 106 -8.80 25.23 32.14
CA LYS A 106 -9.29 26.57 31.74
C LYS A 106 -10.59 26.92 32.45
N GLU A 107 -11.53 25.99 32.56
CA GLU A 107 -12.81 26.18 33.24
C GLU A 107 -12.65 26.39 34.75
N GLU A 108 -11.64 25.79 35.38
CA GLU A 108 -11.32 25.98 36.81
C GLU A 108 -10.69 27.35 37.10
N PHE A 109 -9.81 27.83 36.21
CA PHE A 109 -9.10 29.11 36.40
C PHE A 109 -9.83 30.33 35.83
N MET A 110 -10.85 30.13 34.98
CA MET A 110 -11.63 31.22 34.38
C MET A 110 -13.04 31.25 34.98
N ASP A 111 -13.42 32.39 35.59
CA ASP A 111 -14.77 32.63 36.13
C ASP A 111 -15.81 32.95 35.02
N THR A 112 -15.69 32.33 33.84
CA THR A 112 -16.66 32.51 32.76
C THR A 112 -17.83 31.53 32.95
N PRO A 113 -19.09 31.97 32.92
CA PRO A 113 -20.23 31.07 33.09
C PRO A 113 -20.28 30.04 31.96
N LEU A 114 -20.54 28.79 32.30
CA LEU A 114 -20.71 27.68 31.35
C LEU A 114 -22.18 27.38 31.11
N GLU A 115 -22.55 27.19 29.84
CA GLU A 115 -23.88 26.72 29.47
C GLU A 115 -23.99 25.22 29.78
N VAL A 116 -24.80 24.88 30.78
CA VAL A 116 -25.10 23.50 31.14
C VAL A 116 -26.44 23.13 30.53
N VAL A 117 -26.42 22.35 29.45
CA VAL A 117 -27.64 21.78 28.88
C VAL A 117 -28.00 20.52 29.67
N GLU A 118 -29.17 20.50 30.32
CA GLU A 118 -29.62 19.39 31.17
C GLU A 118 -29.62 18.03 30.44
N SER A 119 -29.93 18.03 29.14
CA SER A 119 -29.93 16.82 28.32
C SER A 119 -28.52 16.24 28.05
N THR A 120 -27.47 17.04 28.26
CA THR A 120 -26.07 16.68 27.98
C THR A 120 -25.24 16.65 29.26
N ALA A 121 -25.85 16.39 30.42
CA ALA A 121 -25.20 16.40 31.74
C ALA A 121 -23.99 15.43 31.91
N ASN A 122 -23.62 14.66 30.89
CA ASN A 122 -22.39 13.90 30.88
C ASN A 122 -21.37 14.62 29.98
N ALA A 123 -20.21 14.98 30.54
CA ALA A 123 -19.12 15.64 29.80
C ALA A 123 -18.76 14.89 28.49
N SER A 124 -18.82 13.57 28.52
CA SER A 124 -18.57 12.71 27.36
C SER A 124 -19.54 12.83 26.21
N LYS A 125 -20.73 13.37 26.48
CA LYS A 125 -21.75 13.63 25.48
C LYS A 125 -21.66 15.05 24.93
N MET A 126 -20.81 15.92 25.48
CA MET A 126 -20.66 17.31 25.02
C MET A 126 -20.14 17.37 23.58
N SER A 127 -19.21 16.50 23.19
CA SER A 127 -18.71 16.45 21.81
C SER A 127 -19.82 16.08 20.82
N VAL A 128 -20.63 15.07 21.14
CA VAL A 128 -21.77 14.63 20.34
C VAL A 128 -22.87 15.68 20.30
N ALA A 129 -23.09 16.40 21.41
CA ALA A 129 -24.03 17.49 21.50
C ALA A 129 -23.62 18.68 20.62
N ARG A 130 -22.35 19.08 20.65
CA ARG A 130 -21.79 20.12 19.78
C ARG A 130 -21.94 19.76 18.30
N GLU A 131 -21.59 18.52 17.91
CA GLU A 131 -21.76 18.05 16.52
C GLU A 131 -23.24 18.11 16.08
N ARG A 132 -24.18 17.84 17.00
CA ARG A 132 -25.61 17.93 16.72
C ARG A 132 -26.08 19.40 16.60
N GLN A 133 -25.58 20.28 17.45
CA GLN A 133 -25.85 21.73 17.39
C GLN A 133 -25.32 22.32 16.08
N GLU A 134 -24.08 22.03 15.69
CA GLU A 134 -23.49 22.48 14.42
C GLU A 134 -24.33 22.03 13.21
N ARG A 135 -24.87 20.80 13.25
CA ARG A 135 -25.80 20.33 12.21
C ARG A 135 -27.10 21.12 12.22
N GLN A 136 -27.68 21.37 13.40
CA GLN A 136 -28.91 22.17 13.52
C GLN A 136 -28.71 23.59 13.00
N GLU A 137 -27.62 24.24 13.40
CA GLU A 137 -27.23 25.56 12.92
C GLU A 137 -27.11 25.60 11.39
N TYR A 138 -26.49 24.59 10.79
CA TYR A 138 -26.42 24.47 9.33
C TYR A 138 -27.81 24.32 8.72
N GLU A 139 -28.65 23.42 9.23
CA GLU A 139 -30.00 23.19 8.72
C GLU A 139 -30.89 24.44 8.83
N GLU A 140 -30.73 25.22 9.90
CA GLU A 140 -31.44 26.48 10.15
C GLU A 140 -30.92 27.60 9.24
N THR A 141 -29.60 27.72 9.10
CA THR A 141 -28.96 28.74 8.24
C THR A 141 -29.34 28.56 6.77
N TYR A 142 -29.36 27.31 6.31
CA TYR A 142 -29.62 26.98 4.90
C TYR A 142 -31.04 26.46 4.64
N PHE A 143 -31.89 26.42 5.67
CA PHE A 143 -33.27 25.92 5.63
C PHE A 143 -33.43 24.55 4.92
N THR A 144 -32.44 23.67 5.05
CA THR A 144 -32.39 22.38 4.36
C THR A 144 -31.88 21.28 5.28
N ARG A 145 -32.57 20.14 5.34
CA ARG A 145 -32.18 19.00 6.19
C ARG A 145 -31.02 18.21 5.59
N LEU A 146 -30.06 17.82 6.42
CA LEU A 146 -28.93 17.01 5.98
C LEU A 146 -29.24 15.51 6.15
N PRO A 147 -29.28 14.69 5.08
CA PRO A 147 -29.56 13.26 5.19
C PRO A 147 -28.46 12.53 5.97
N PHE A 148 -28.85 11.51 6.74
CA PHE A 148 -27.92 10.66 7.48
C PHE A 148 -27.61 9.36 6.74
N THR A 149 -26.32 9.10 6.51
CA THR A 149 -25.87 7.80 6.01
C THR A 149 -26.00 6.72 7.08
N ARG A 150 -26.07 5.44 6.67
CA ARG A 150 -26.11 4.32 7.61
C ARG A 150 -24.82 4.22 8.45
N GLN A 151 -23.69 4.63 7.86
CA GLN A 151 -22.39 4.64 8.52
C GLN A 151 -22.33 5.69 9.64
N GLU A 152 -22.79 6.92 9.36
CA GLU A 152 -22.93 7.98 10.37
C GLU A 152 -23.82 7.54 11.52
N ARG A 153 -25.00 6.97 11.23
CA ARG A 153 -25.92 6.46 12.26
C ARG A 153 -25.29 5.40 13.17
N HIS A 154 -24.43 4.56 12.61
CA HIS A 154 -23.69 3.56 13.38
C HIS A 154 -22.56 4.21 14.19
N SER A 155 -21.83 5.16 13.60
CA SER A 155 -20.79 5.93 14.27
C SER A 155 -21.33 6.67 15.49
N THR A 156 -22.43 7.40 15.33
CA THR A 156 -23.08 8.12 16.44
C THR A 156 -23.54 7.16 17.53
N ARG A 157 -24.07 5.99 17.18
CA ARG A 157 -24.41 4.95 18.15
C ARG A 157 -23.18 4.43 18.91
N GLN A 158 -22.02 4.33 18.25
CA GLN A 158 -20.77 3.91 18.90
C GLN A 158 -20.18 4.99 19.81
N GLN A 159 -20.42 6.28 19.54
CA GLN A 159 -19.99 7.37 20.44
C GLN A 159 -20.60 7.23 21.85
N TYR A 160 -21.80 6.65 21.97
CA TYR A 160 -22.42 6.34 23.27
C TYR A 160 -21.91 5.05 23.94
N SER A 161 -20.94 4.36 23.33
CA SER A 161 -20.37 3.12 23.89
C SER A 161 -19.40 3.42 25.04
N SER A 162 -19.36 2.54 26.04
CA SER A 162 -18.42 2.59 27.16
C SER A 162 -16.95 2.65 26.74
N LYS A 163 -16.60 2.12 25.56
CA LYS A 163 -15.24 2.21 25.01
C LYS A 163 -14.81 3.64 24.72
N VAL A 164 -15.72 4.46 24.20
CA VAL A 164 -15.47 5.87 23.89
C VAL A 164 -15.32 6.65 25.19
N LEU A 165 -16.20 6.39 26.16
CA LEU A 165 -16.09 6.96 27.51
C LEU A 165 -14.73 6.68 28.16
N ALA A 166 -14.26 5.43 28.11
CA ALA A 166 -12.96 5.04 28.65
C ALA A 166 -11.80 5.74 27.94
N SER A 167 -11.87 5.89 26.61
CA SER A 167 -10.84 6.57 25.83
C SER A 167 -10.74 8.06 26.12
N GLU A 168 -11.87 8.68 26.44
CA GLU A 168 -11.96 10.10 26.80
C GLU A 168 -11.43 10.34 28.21
N LEU A 169 -11.84 9.50 29.17
CA LEU A 169 -11.33 9.56 30.54
C LEU A 169 -9.81 9.34 30.60
N ALA A 170 -9.28 8.46 29.74
CA ALA A 170 -7.85 8.23 29.62
C ALA A 170 -7.09 9.34 28.85
N GLY A 171 -7.78 10.36 28.34
CA GLY A 171 -7.20 11.40 27.48
C GLY A 171 -6.59 10.88 26.16
N MET A 172 -6.76 9.58 25.87
CA MET A 172 -6.02 8.83 24.86
C MET A 172 -6.60 9.02 23.45
N GLY A 173 -7.86 9.47 23.34
CA GLY A 173 -8.54 9.65 22.06
C GLY A 173 -8.05 10.83 21.19
N THR A 174 -7.06 11.61 21.65
CA THR A 174 -6.75 12.95 21.11
C THR A 174 -5.43 13.06 20.35
N LEU A 175 -4.65 11.99 20.25
CA LEU A 175 -3.45 12.01 19.42
C LEU A 175 -3.79 11.46 18.04
N PRO A 176 -3.48 12.19 16.95
CA PRO A 176 -3.56 11.59 15.62
C PRO A 176 -2.57 10.43 15.61
N GLU A 177 -3.10 9.20 15.69
CA GLU A 177 -2.27 8.03 15.47
C GLU A 177 -1.62 8.21 14.10
N LYS A 178 -0.29 8.41 14.09
CA LYS A 178 0.49 8.12 12.90
C LYS A 178 0.12 6.68 12.57
N LYS A 179 -0.73 6.47 11.57
CA LYS A 179 -1.02 5.14 11.04
C LYS A 179 0.32 4.49 10.76
N ARG A 180 0.80 3.67 11.69
CA ARG A 180 1.98 2.85 11.48
C ARG A 180 1.58 2.02 10.26
N LYS A 181 2.38 2.08 9.18
CA LYS A 181 2.23 1.18 8.03
C LYS A 181 2.00 -0.20 8.63
N SER A 182 0.79 -0.76 8.45
CA SER A 182 0.52 -2.10 8.92
C SER A 182 1.53 -3.00 8.22
N GLN A 183 2.53 -3.51 8.94
CA GLN A 183 3.34 -4.60 8.42
C GLN A 183 2.37 -5.69 7.99
N GLY A 184 2.46 -6.10 6.74
CA GLY A 184 1.45 -6.88 6.03
C GLY A 184 0.94 -8.04 6.87
N GLY A 185 -0.24 -7.87 7.48
CA GLY A 185 -0.96 -8.96 8.11
C GLY A 185 -1.34 -9.95 7.04
N LYS A 186 -0.84 -11.19 7.14
CA LYS A 186 -1.22 -12.31 6.28
C LYS A 186 -2.75 -12.37 6.18
N LYS A 187 -3.30 -12.14 4.98
CA LYS A 187 -4.72 -12.29 4.70
C LYS A 187 -5.14 -13.72 5.10
N LYS A 188 -5.97 -13.87 6.13
CA LYS A 188 -6.63 -15.14 6.42
C LYS A 188 -7.38 -15.58 5.16
N GLY A 189 -7.10 -16.80 4.71
CA GLY A 189 -7.58 -17.35 3.45
C GLY A 189 -9.10 -17.22 3.30
N GLY A 190 -9.52 -16.78 2.12
CA GLY A 190 -10.93 -16.62 1.78
C GLY A 190 -11.69 -17.94 1.89
N PHE A 191 -12.84 -17.88 2.54
CA PHE A 191 -13.78 -18.99 2.68
C PHE A 191 -14.31 -19.38 1.29
N LYS A 192 -13.84 -20.51 0.73
CA LYS A 192 -14.36 -21.05 -0.52
C LYS A 192 -15.79 -21.54 -0.28
N LYS A 193 -16.80 -20.76 -0.69
CA LYS A 193 -18.18 -21.25 -0.79
C LYS A 193 -18.21 -22.41 -1.80
N ARG A 194 -18.42 -23.64 -1.30
CA ARG A 194 -18.69 -24.81 -2.13
C ARG A 194 -20.00 -24.56 -2.87
N ARG A 195 -19.96 -24.42 -4.20
CA ARG A 195 -21.16 -24.54 -5.03
C ARG A 195 -21.62 -25.99 -4.94
N LYS A 196 -22.85 -26.19 -4.49
CA LYS A 196 -23.52 -27.50 -4.53
C LYS A 196 -24.09 -27.62 -5.94
N ASN A 197 -23.74 -28.70 -6.62
CA ASN A 197 -24.37 -29.11 -7.88
C ASN A 197 -25.84 -29.48 -7.63
#